data_AF-A0A7C4NRF6-F1
#
_entry.id   AF-A0A7C4NRF6-F1
#
_cell.length_a   1.000
_cell.length_b   1.000
_cell.length_c   1.000
_cell.angle_alpha   90.00
_cell.angle_beta   90.00
_cell.angle_gamma   90.00
#
_symmetry.space_group_name_H-M   'P 1'
#
loop_
_entity.id
_entity.type
_entity.pdbx_description
1 polymer ?
#
loop_
_entity_poly.entity_id
_entity_poly.type
_entity_poly.pdbx_seq_one_letter_code
_entity_poly.pdbx_strand_id
1 'polypeptide(L)'
;MLENLKCGSLVLIKGSLVGENEICVDEFRVLHEPVVEEELCRSGLPSDPVEYTLKYYEYVKHPQILKAIYVYSYLLNYARSFLNKHGFLELPPPIIGYSSDPGLRGARKVQIGMYNGFFELQSSLIMYKQLYASVLDKIFYVARNVRIEPPENAYTGRHLVEFTQIDVEIASVSSSKALNLAEKTLYSAVRSVINELQDLFDYNEIDRLEKEITKPPYPRLTYNDALHELSKMGVYVKHGEELPFKAEALIADKYGSPVWITGFPVTARGFYYIENPEHPGYNEDYNLLLPSGHGEVIDGGCREYRYENLSRKIAEIHREPLEKYSWFLNLALKGLIRPTCGWGLGLERLVKYLLNLKHIAYTTPHPRLPGIIGP
;
A
#
# COMPACT_ATOMS: atom_id res chain seq x y z
N MET A 1 -39.40 25.05 -7.88
CA MET A 1 -38.28 25.72 -8.58
C MET A 1 -36.97 24.96 -8.39
N LEU A 2 -36.54 24.65 -7.15
CA LEU A 2 -35.40 23.75 -6.91
C LEU A 2 -35.62 22.35 -7.53
N GLU A 3 -36.85 21.85 -7.48
CA GLU A 3 -37.26 20.55 -8.09
C GLU A 3 -37.07 20.47 -9.62
N ASN A 4 -36.90 21.61 -10.30
CA ASN A 4 -36.69 21.66 -11.74
C ASN A 4 -35.20 21.74 -12.13
N LEU A 5 -34.29 21.78 -11.15
CA LEU A 5 -32.86 21.83 -11.41
C LEU A 5 -32.37 20.46 -11.87
N LYS A 6 -31.59 20.44 -12.95
CA LYS A 6 -30.91 19.23 -13.39
C LYS A 6 -29.92 18.76 -12.33
N CYS A 7 -29.83 17.46 -12.11
CA CYS A 7 -28.71 16.86 -11.38
C CYS A 7 -27.36 17.38 -11.93
N GLY A 8 -26.46 17.75 -11.02
CA GLY A 8 -25.16 18.35 -11.34
C GLY A 8 -25.15 19.89 -11.30
N SER A 9 -26.30 20.54 -11.09
CA SER A 9 -26.38 21.99 -10.91
C SER A 9 -25.66 22.45 -9.65
N LEU A 10 -24.86 23.51 -9.76
CA LEU A 10 -24.26 24.21 -8.62
C LEU A 10 -25.15 25.38 -8.24
N VAL A 11 -25.63 25.39 -6.99
CA VAL A 11 -26.49 26.45 -6.46
C VAL A 11 -25.89 27.08 -5.21
N LEU A 12 -26.07 28.39 -5.08
CA LEU A 12 -25.87 29.11 -3.84
C LEU A 12 -27.22 29.26 -3.15
N ILE A 13 -27.35 28.75 -1.93
CA ILE A 13 -28.58 28.83 -1.13
C ILE A 13 -28.34 29.76 0.05
N LYS A 14 -29.28 30.66 0.30
CA LYS A 14 -29.39 31.45 1.52
C LYS A 14 -30.68 31.05 2.23
N GLY A 15 -30.58 30.77 3.51
CA GLY A 15 -31.69 30.22 4.28
C GLY A 15 -31.38 30.18 5.76
N SER A 16 -32.34 29.64 6.51
CA SER A 16 -32.22 29.41 7.95
C SER A 16 -32.17 27.92 8.26
N LEU A 17 -31.28 27.50 9.17
CA LEU A 17 -31.22 26.11 9.64
C LEU A 17 -32.50 25.78 10.42
N VAL A 18 -33.13 24.65 10.11
CA VAL A 18 -34.29 24.11 10.82
C VAL A 18 -33.94 22.70 11.30
N GLY A 19 -33.91 22.49 12.62
CA GLY A 19 -33.39 21.23 13.18
C GLY A 19 -31.87 21.08 13.02
N GLU A 20 -31.39 19.84 12.92
CA GLU A 20 -29.95 19.54 12.83
C GLU A 20 -29.43 19.50 11.38
N ASN A 21 -30.27 19.14 10.39
CA ASN A 21 -29.80 18.78 9.05
C ASN A 21 -30.61 19.39 7.89
N GLU A 22 -31.53 20.32 8.16
CA GLU A 22 -32.35 20.94 7.12
C GLU A 22 -32.12 22.44 7.03
N ILE A 23 -32.17 22.97 5.80
CA ILE A 23 -32.11 24.41 5.54
C ILE A 23 -33.45 24.81 4.92
N CYS A 24 -34.19 25.69 5.60
CA CYS A 24 -35.32 26.38 5.00
C CYS A 24 -34.78 27.44 4.03
N VAL A 25 -35.09 27.28 2.74
CA VAL A 25 -34.54 28.12 1.67
C VAL A 25 -35.33 29.42 1.56
N ASP A 26 -34.68 30.54 1.88
CA ASP A 26 -35.23 31.88 1.69
C ASP A 26 -34.98 32.38 0.26
N GLU A 27 -33.77 32.13 -0.25
CA GLU A 27 -33.30 32.56 -1.57
C GLU A 27 -32.32 31.53 -2.14
N PHE A 28 -32.32 31.33 -3.45
CA PHE A 28 -31.25 30.58 -4.11
C PHE A 28 -30.85 31.21 -5.45
N ARG A 29 -29.60 31.00 -5.84
CA ARG A 29 -29.03 31.42 -7.12
C ARG A 29 -28.34 30.23 -7.79
N VAL A 30 -28.71 29.94 -9.03
CA VAL A 30 -28.01 28.94 -9.84
C VAL A 30 -26.69 29.56 -10.33
N LEU A 31 -25.57 28.94 -9.95
CA LEU A 31 -24.23 29.35 -10.36
C LEU A 31 -23.80 28.62 -11.63
N HIS A 32 -24.19 27.35 -11.74
CA HIS A 32 -23.93 26.53 -12.92
C HIS A 32 -25.09 25.55 -13.09
N GLU A 33 -25.58 25.43 -14.32
CA GLU A 33 -26.54 24.40 -14.69
C GLU A 33 -25.92 23.57 -15.82
N PRO A 34 -25.88 22.24 -15.69
CA PRO A 34 -25.27 21.40 -16.71
C PRO A 34 -26.14 21.38 -17.97
N VAL A 35 -25.47 21.31 -19.13
CA VAL A 35 -26.17 21.23 -20.43
C VAL A 35 -26.98 19.93 -20.50
N VAL A 36 -26.35 18.82 -20.11
CA VAL A 36 -26.94 17.48 -20.01
C VAL A 36 -27.02 17.11 -18.53
N GLU A 37 -28.14 16.58 -18.09
CA GLU A 37 -28.31 16.14 -16.71
C GLU A 37 -27.38 14.95 -16.41
N GLU A 38 -26.60 15.02 -15.33
CA GLU A 38 -25.77 13.91 -14.91
C GLU A 38 -26.65 12.77 -14.35
N GLU A 39 -26.40 11.52 -14.75
CA GLU A 39 -27.09 10.36 -14.14
C GLU A 39 -26.54 10.03 -12.73
N LEU A 40 -25.43 10.66 -12.33
CA LEU A 40 -24.68 10.31 -11.14
C LEU A 40 -25.41 10.59 -9.82
N CYS A 41 -26.43 11.44 -9.81
CA CYS A 41 -27.29 11.60 -8.63
C CYS A 41 -28.12 10.35 -8.34
N ARG A 42 -28.13 9.34 -9.24
CA ARG A 42 -29.05 8.19 -9.20
C ARG A 42 -28.38 6.82 -9.38
N SER A 43 -27.14 6.73 -9.86
CA SER A 43 -26.45 5.46 -10.11
C SER A 43 -25.40 5.11 -9.04
N GLY A 44 -25.31 3.81 -8.70
CA GLY A 44 -24.21 3.29 -7.90
C GLY A 44 -22.92 3.16 -8.72
N LEU A 45 -21.81 2.82 -8.06
CA LEU A 45 -20.55 2.54 -8.76
C LEU A 45 -20.66 1.31 -9.69
N PRO A 46 -19.99 1.33 -10.85
CA PRO A 46 -19.90 0.15 -11.71
C PRO A 46 -19.32 -1.03 -10.95
N SER A 47 -19.96 -2.20 -11.09
CA SER A 47 -19.49 -3.44 -10.48
C SER A 47 -18.25 -3.99 -11.17
N ASP A 48 -18.09 -3.72 -12.47
CA ASP A 48 -16.87 -4.01 -13.22
C ASP A 48 -15.81 -2.93 -12.94
N PRO A 49 -14.66 -3.30 -12.33
CA PRO A 49 -13.59 -2.34 -12.06
C PRO A 49 -12.99 -1.74 -13.34
N VAL A 50 -13.07 -2.42 -14.49
CA VAL A 50 -12.58 -1.90 -15.76
C VAL A 50 -13.49 -0.78 -16.27
N GLU A 51 -14.81 -0.98 -16.22
CA GLU A 51 -15.77 0.08 -16.56
C GLU A 51 -15.56 1.31 -15.68
N TYR A 52 -15.45 1.11 -14.36
CA TYR A 52 -15.14 2.20 -13.45
C TYR A 52 -13.83 2.89 -13.82
N THR A 53 -12.77 2.15 -14.13
CA THR A 53 -11.46 2.72 -14.47
C THR A 53 -11.49 3.52 -15.77
N LEU A 54 -12.29 3.13 -16.77
CA LEU A 54 -12.39 3.89 -18.01
C LEU A 54 -13.20 5.18 -17.86
N LYS A 55 -14.07 5.26 -16.85
CA LYS A 55 -15.02 6.37 -16.64
C LYS A 55 -14.92 7.02 -15.25
N TYR A 56 -13.82 6.81 -14.50
CA TYR A 56 -13.76 7.21 -13.08
C TYR A 56 -14.03 8.70 -12.88
N TYR A 57 -13.69 9.53 -13.87
CA TYR A 57 -13.89 10.98 -13.87
C TYR A 57 -15.37 11.36 -13.79
N GLU A 58 -16.28 10.48 -14.21
CA GLU A 58 -17.73 10.65 -14.06
C GLU A 58 -18.13 10.43 -12.58
N TYR A 59 -17.45 9.53 -11.87
CA TYR A 59 -17.80 9.09 -10.51
C TYR A 59 -17.13 9.88 -9.37
N VAL A 60 -16.43 10.98 -9.67
CA VAL A 60 -15.66 11.75 -8.66
C VAL A 60 -16.52 12.33 -7.54
N LYS A 61 -17.82 12.55 -7.79
CA LYS A 61 -18.79 13.04 -6.80
C LYS A 61 -19.48 11.92 -6.02
N HIS A 62 -19.26 10.64 -6.37
CA HIS A 62 -19.96 9.53 -5.73
C HIS A 62 -19.55 9.43 -4.24
N PRO A 63 -20.49 9.30 -3.28
CA PRO A 63 -20.18 9.35 -1.85
C PRO A 63 -19.10 8.36 -1.39
N GLN A 64 -19.13 7.13 -1.92
CA GLN A 64 -18.13 6.10 -1.62
C GLN A 64 -16.71 6.48 -2.10
N ILE A 65 -16.60 7.18 -3.24
CA ILE A 65 -15.30 7.65 -3.77
C ILE A 65 -14.79 8.84 -2.95
N LEU A 66 -15.68 9.78 -2.62
CA LEU A 66 -15.33 10.90 -1.73
C LEU A 66 -14.86 10.40 -0.36
N LYS A 67 -15.57 9.43 0.23
CA LYS A 67 -15.16 8.77 1.48
C LYS A 67 -13.78 8.14 1.35
N ALA A 68 -13.50 7.41 0.26
CA ALA A 68 -12.19 6.83 0.00
C ALA A 68 -11.08 7.88 -0.09
N ILE A 69 -11.32 9.00 -0.76
CA ILE A 69 -10.38 10.12 -0.88
C ILE A 69 -10.08 10.74 0.49
N TYR A 70 -11.11 11.01 1.30
CA TYR A 70 -10.93 11.53 2.65
C TYR A 70 -10.14 10.55 3.52
N VAL A 71 -10.53 9.27 3.56
CA VAL A 71 -9.82 8.25 4.33
C VAL A 71 -8.37 8.11 3.88
N TYR A 72 -8.10 8.06 2.57
CA TYR A 72 -6.75 8.03 2.01
C TYR A 72 -5.92 9.22 2.50
N SER A 73 -6.46 10.44 2.35
CA SER A 73 -5.75 11.69 2.69
C SER A 73 -5.43 11.77 4.18
N TYR A 74 -6.40 11.47 5.04
CA TYR A 74 -6.22 11.51 6.49
C TYR A 74 -5.32 10.38 6.99
N LEU A 75 -5.40 9.16 6.43
CA LEU A 75 -4.46 8.08 6.75
C LEU A 75 -3.02 8.50 6.48
N LEU A 76 -2.77 9.08 5.30
CA LEU A 76 -1.44 9.53 4.93
C LEU A 76 -0.95 10.64 5.87
N ASN A 77 -1.80 11.62 6.18
CA ASN A 77 -1.48 12.69 7.12
C ASN A 77 -1.15 12.17 8.52
N TYR A 78 -1.95 11.24 9.04
CA TYR A 78 -1.74 10.69 10.38
C TYR A 78 -0.53 9.75 10.46
N ALA A 79 -0.27 8.95 9.42
CA ALA A 79 0.94 8.14 9.33
C ALA A 79 2.21 9.03 9.29
N ARG A 80 2.22 10.09 8.46
CA ARG A 80 3.27 11.12 8.44
C ARG A 80 3.47 11.75 9.81
N SER A 81 2.38 12.23 10.42
CA SER A 81 2.41 12.87 11.73
C SER A 81 2.96 11.96 12.82
N PHE A 82 2.58 10.67 12.80
CA PHE A 82 3.11 9.67 13.71
C PHE A 82 4.63 9.50 13.52
N LEU A 83 5.09 9.26 12.28
CA LEU A 83 6.50 9.07 11.98
C LEU A 83 7.35 10.29 12.34
N ASN A 84 6.90 11.50 11.96
CA ASN A 84 7.57 12.76 12.30
C ASN A 84 7.73 12.94 13.81
N LYS A 85 6.69 12.66 14.60
CA LYS A 85 6.75 12.69 16.08
C LYS A 85 7.74 11.68 16.66
N HIS A 86 8.08 10.62 15.93
CA HIS A 86 9.06 9.60 16.33
C HIS A 86 10.47 9.85 15.77
N GLY A 87 10.71 11.05 15.22
CA GLY A 87 12.02 11.50 14.75
C GLY A 87 12.39 10.97 13.37
N PHE A 88 11.41 10.60 12.54
CA PHE A 88 11.66 10.26 11.15
C PHE A 88 11.68 11.50 10.27
N LEU A 89 12.52 11.47 9.24
CA LEU A 89 12.57 12.50 8.20
C LEU A 89 11.89 11.99 6.92
N GLU A 90 10.90 12.72 6.42
CA GLU A 90 10.33 12.49 5.09
C GLU A 90 11.31 13.00 4.04
N LEU A 91 11.67 12.15 3.07
CA LEU A 91 12.50 12.53 1.94
C LEU A 91 11.67 12.55 0.64
N PRO A 92 12.02 13.42 -0.33
CA PRO A 92 11.35 13.41 -1.62
C PRO A 92 11.72 12.13 -2.39
N PRO A 93 10.73 11.29 -2.79
CA PRO A 93 11.01 10.03 -3.47
C PRO A 93 11.46 10.25 -4.92
N PRO A 94 12.51 9.57 -5.41
CA PRO A 94 12.79 9.55 -6.84
C PRO A 94 11.72 8.73 -7.58
N ILE A 95 11.29 9.22 -8.74
CA ILE A 95 10.33 8.52 -9.61
C ILE A 95 11.06 7.65 -10.64
N ILE A 96 12.16 8.17 -11.19
CA ILE A 96 13.04 7.48 -12.13
C ILE A 96 14.38 7.16 -11.47
N GLY A 97 14.97 6.03 -11.82
CA GLY A 97 16.31 5.65 -11.40
C GLY A 97 16.97 4.75 -12.43
N TYR A 98 18.29 4.56 -12.33
CA TYR A 98 19.00 3.70 -13.28
C TYR A 98 18.62 2.22 -13.16
N SER A 99 18.33 1.79 -11.92
CA SER A 99 17.78 0.48 -11.60
C SER A 99 16.71 0.58 -10.52
N SER A 100 15.72 -0.28 -10.62
CA SER A 100 14.68 -0.50 -9.62
C SER A 100 14.74 -1.93 -9.08
N ASP A 101 13.96 -2.20 -8.03
CA ASP A 101 13.82 -3.52 -7.40
C ASP A 101 13.57 -4.64 -8.44
N PRO A 102 14.46 -5.66 -8.53
CA PRO A 102 14.28 -6.82 -9.39
C PRO A 102 13.25 -7.84 -8.86
N GLY A 103 12.89 -7.79 -7.57
CA GLY A 103 12.00 -8.73 -6.90
C GLY A 103 10.51 -8.46 -7.12
N LEU A 104 10.05 -8.47 -8.38
CA LEU A 104 8.69 -8.03 -8.74
C LEU A 104 7.62 -9.12 -8.85
N ARG A 105 7.91 -10.35 -8.40
CA ARG A 105 6.92 -11.44 -8.25
C ARG A 105 5.95 -11.59 -9.44
N GLY A 106 6.49 -11.63 -10.67
CA GLY A 106 5.71 -11.79 -11.91
C GLY A 106 5.36 -10.47 -12.62
N ALA A 107 5.43 -9.33 -11.94
CA ALA A 107 5.38 -8.03 -12.58
C ALA A 107 6.73 -7.67 -13.23
N ARG A 108 6.72 -6.68 -14.11
CA ARG A 108 7.92 -6.17 -14.80
C ARG A 108 8.17 -4.70 -14.48
N LYS A 109 9.41 -4.27 -14.65
CA LYS A 109 9.83 -2.87 -14.53
C LYS A 109 9.40 -2.09 -15.75
N VAL A 110 9.02 -0.83 -15.56
CA VAL A 110 8.83 0.11 -16.68
C VAL A 110 10.18 0.70 -17.04
N GLN A 111 10.56 0.59 -18.31
CA GLN A 111 11.74 1.25 -18.86
C GLN A 111 11.33 2.44 -19.72
N ILE A 112 12.03 3.56 -19.55
CA ILE A 112 11.82 4.80 -20.28
C ILE A 112 13.12 5.15 -20.98
N GLY A 113 13.08 5.27 -22.30
CA GLY A 113 14.20 5.81 -23.08
C GLY A 113 14.36 7.30 -22.80
N MET A 114 15.53 7.72 -22.33
CA MET A 114 15.87 9.13 -22.14
C MET A 114 17.32 9.38 -22.53
N TYR A 115 17.55 10.47 -23.26
CA TYR A 115 18.86 10.80 -23.83
C TYR A 115 19.38 9.62 -24.68
N ASN A 116 20.59 9.14 -24.39
CA ASN A 116 21.23 8.02 -25.09
C ASN A 116 21.14 6.70 -24.29
N GLY A 117 20.15 6.56 -23.39
CA GLY A 117 20.01 5.38 -22.54
C GLY A 117 18.59 5.14 -22.03
N PHE A 118 18.46 4.33 -20.99
CA PHE A 118 17.19 3.99 -20.35
C PHE A 118 17.24 4.27 -18.85
N PHE A 119 16.13 4.76 -18.32
CA PHE A 119 15.83 4.75 -16.89
C PHE A 119 14.70 3.78 -16.61
N GLU A 120 14.59 3.36 -15.35
CA GLU A 120 13.49 2.57 -14.83
C GLU A 120 12.61 3.45 -13.93
N LEU A 121 11.28 3.34 -14.06
CA LEU A 121 10.39 3.86 -13.02
C LEU A 121 10.55 3.00 -11.77
N GLN A 122 10.54 3.65 -10.61
CA GLN A 122 10.69 2.95 -9.35
C GLN A 122 9.45 2.09 -9.08
N SER A 123 9.69 0.80 -8.84
CA SER A 123 8.73 -0.21 -8.38
C SER A 123 8.81 -0.43 -6.86
N SER A 124 9.87 0.10 -6.25
CA SER A 124 10.19 0.17 -4.81
C SER A 124 11.44 1.04 -4.65
N LEU A 125 11.54 1.79 -3.54
CA LEU A 125 12.69 2.67 -3.26
C LEU A 125 13.80 1.99 -2.44
N ILE A 126 13.88 0.67 -2.46
CA ILE A 126 14.68 -0.14 -1.53
C ILE A 126 16.15 0.31 -1.40
N MET A 127 16.84 0.56 -2.50
CA MET A 127 18.25 1.00 -2.46
C MET A 127 18.40 2.43 -1.92
N TYR A 128 17.49 3.33 -2.29
CA TYR A 128 17.51 4.72 -1.83
C TYR A 128 17.20 4.82 -0.33
N LYS A 129 16.18 4.07 0.15
CA LYS A 129 15.84 4.08 1.58
C LYS A 129 16.96 3.51 2.44
N GLN A 130 17.62 2.45 1.98
CA GLN A 130 18.77 1.88 2.69
C GLN A 130 19.98 2.85 2.71
N LEU A 131 20.28 3.51 1.58
CA LEU A 131 21.31 4.56 1.53
C LEU A 131 21.03 5.68 2.52
N TYR A 132 19.84 6.28 2.48
CA TYR A 132 19.57 7.45 3.32
C TYR A 132 19.38 7.09 4.79
N ALA A 133 18.85 5.91 5.12
CA ALA A 133 18.86 5.41 6.49
C ALA A 133 20.30 5.23 7.01
N SER A 134 21.25 4.85 6.15
CA SER A 134 22.67 4.73 6.53
C SER A 134 23.31 6.07 6.93
N VAL A 135 22.70 7.20 6.58
CA VAL A 135 23.20 8.55 6.88
C VAL A 135 22.36 9.26 7.94
N LEU A 136 21.03 9.12 7.89
CA LEU A 136 20.07 9.88 8.69
C LEU A 136 19.38 9.04 9.78
N ASP A 137 19.73 7.76 9.89
CA ASP A 137 19.24 6.74 10.83
C ASP A 137 17.74 6.41 10.76
N LYS A 138 16.84 7.38 10.53
CA LYS A 138 15.38 7.19 10.48
C LYS A 138 14.79 8.04 9.35
N ILE A 139 14.38 7.38 8.29
CA ILE A 139 13.76 8.05 7.14
C ILE A 139 12.47 7.38 6.75
N PHE A 140 11.64 8.12 6.02
CA PHE A 140 10.57 7.52 5.26
C PHE A 140 10.33 8.24 3.95
N TYR A 141 9.67 7.53 3.03
CA TYR A 141 9.16 8.06 1.78
C TYR A 141 7.66 7.82 1.69
N VAL A 142 6.98 8.70 0.97
CA VAL A 142 5.65 8.44 0.43
C VAL A 142 5.81 8.21 -1.06
N ALA A 143 6.14 6.97 -1.41
CA ALA A 143 6.59 6.60 -2.75
C ALA A 143 5.41 6.28 -3.69
N ARG A 144 5.43 6.87 -4.87
CA ARG A 144 4.62 6.46 -6.03
C ARG A 144 5.40 5.39 -6.78
N ASN A 145 4.93 4.15 -6.71
CA ASN A 145 5.59 3.02 -7.34
C ASN A 145 4.81 2.54 -8.56
N VAL A 146 5.53 2.12 -9.59
CA VAL A 146 4.96 1.63 -10.85
C VAL A 146 5.42 0.21 -11.16
N ARG A 147 4.48 -0.66 -11.50
CA ARG A 147 4.73 -2.06 -11.88
C ARG A 147 3.90 -2.43 -13.09
N ILE A 148 4.54 -3.04 -14.09
CA ILE A 148 3.82 -3.67 -15.20
C ILE A 148 3.31 -5.02 -14.71
N GLU A 149 2.16 -4.99 -14.08
CA GLU A 149 1.42 -6.17 -13.64
C GLU A 149 0.86 -6.96 -14.85
N PRO A 150 0.75 -8.29 -14.76
CA PRO A 150 0.02 -9.10 -15.74
C PRO A 150 -1.42 -8.59 -15.96
N PRO A 151 -1.93 -8.47 -17.20
CA PRO A 151 -3.26 -7.93 -17.47
C PRO A 151 -4.41 -8.64 -16.73
N GLU A 152 -4.31 -9.95 -16.51
CA GLU A 152 -5.28 -10.75 -15.75
C GLU A 152 -5.43 -10.27 -14.29
N ASN A 153 -4.41 -9.56 -13.76
CA ASN A 153 -4.45 -9.02 -12.40
C ASN A 153 -5.49 -7.89 -12.24
N ALA A 154 -6.03 -7.33 -13.34
CA ALA A 154 -7.08 -6.32 -13.32
C ALA A 154 -8.34 -6.73 -12.56
N TYR A 155 -8.62 -8.03 -12.43
CA TYR A 155 -9.81 -8.56 -11.78
C TYR A 155 -9.55 -9.17 -10.40
N THR A 156 -8.30 -9.13 -9.92
CA THR A 156 -7.92 -9.74 -8.64
C THR A 156 -8.39 -8.96 -7.40
N GLY A 157 -8.87 -7.72 -7.56
CA GLY A 157 -9.27 -6.89 -6.43
C GLY A 157 -8.16 -6.11 -5.75
N ARG A 158 -6.87 -6.41 -6.01
CA ARG A 158 -5.75 -5.99 -5.16
C ARG A 158 -4.54 -5.39 -5.88
N HIS A 159 -4.56 -5.30 -7.21
CA HIS A 159 -3.45 -4.78 -8.01
C HIS A 159 -3.81 -3.48 -8.73
N LEU A 160 -2.83 -2.57 -8.77
CA LEU A 160 -2.78 -1.38 -9.60
C LEU A 160 -1.41 -1.35 -10.27
N VAL A 161 -1.31 -0.70 -11.42
CA VAL A 161 -0.03 -0.41 -12.09
C VAL A 161 0.72 0.69 -11.36
N GLU A 162 0.00 1.68 -10.80
CA GLU A 162 0.54 2.76 -9.98
C GLU A 162 -0.08 2.71 -8.58
N PHE A 163 0.74 2.79 -7.54
CA PHE A 163 0.28 2.69 -6.15
C PHE A 163 1.18 3.42 -5.15
N THR A 164 0.73 3.49 -3.90
CA THR A 164 1.42 4.16 -2.79
C THR A 164 2.00 3.23 -1.77
N GLN A 165 3.26 3.49 -1.46
CA GLN A 165 3.89 2.93 -0.29
C GLN A 165 4.38 4.03 0.63
N ILE A 166 4.02 3.90 1.91
CA ILE A 166 4.75 4.57 2.99
C ILE A 166 5.93 3.65 3.31
N ASP A 167 7.10 4.01 2.77
CA ASP A 167 8.34 3.24 2.88
C ASP A 167 9.17 3.78 4.04
N VAL A 168 9.30 2.99 5.11
CA VAL A 168 10.06 3.33 6.31
C VAL A 168 11.34 2.51 6.37
N GLU A 169 12.45 3.15 6.74
CA GLU A 169 13.74 2.46 6.91
C GLU A 169 14.51 3.06 8.09
N ILE A 170 15.11 2.17 8.90
CA ILE A 170 15.75 2.50 10.18
C ILE A 170 17.13 1.83 10.24
N ALA A 171 18.17 2.58 10.57
CA ALA A 171 19.51 2.04 10.77
C ALA A 171 19.68 1.38 12.14
N SER A 172 20.55 0.36 12.18
CA SER A 172 21.08 -0.27 13.39
C SER A 172 20.00 -0.71 14.38
N VAL A 173 18.92 -1.30 13.85
CA VAL A 173 17.75 -1.73 14.60
C VAL A 173 17.52 -3.24 14.42
N SER A 174 16.80 -3.87 15.34
CA SER A 174 16.33 -5.25 15.15
C SER A 174 15.00 -5.29 14.39
N SER A 175 14.73 -6.41 13.72
CA SER A 175 13.45 -6.71 13.08
C SER A 175 12.26 -6.50 14.05
N SER A 176 12.38 -6.95 15.30
CA SER A 176 11.35 -6.77 16.34
C SER A 176 10.99 -5.30 16.58
N LYS A 177 11.98 -4.40 16.61
CA LYS A 177 11.74 -2.96 16.79
C LYS A 177 11.08 -2.34 15.55
N ALA A 178 11.44 -2.80 14.34
CA ALA A 178 10.80 -2.37 13.10
C ALA A 178 9.33 -2.83 13.01
N LEU A 179 9.04 -4.08 13.39
CA LEU A 179 7.69 -4.63 13.52
C LEU A 179 6.85 -3.82 14.51
N ASN A 180 7.38 -3.57 15.71
CA ASN A 180 6.67 -2.79 16.73
C ASN A 180 6.37 -1.34 16.27
N LEU A 181 7.25 -0.75 15.45
CA LEU A 181 6.97 0.57 14.86
C LEU A 181 5.87 0.49 13.79
N ALA A 182 5.90 -0.52 12.93
CA ALA A 182 4.85 -0.74 11.93
C ALA A 182 3.48 -0.89 12.58
N GLU A 183 3.38 -1.75 13.60
CA GLU A 183 2.17 -1.97 14.40
C GLU A 183 1.63 -0.66 15.00
N LYS A 184 2.50 0.13 15.66
CA LYS A 184 2.11 1.40 16.27
C LYS A 184 1.70 2.45 15.23
N THR A 185 2.39 2.49 14.09
CA THR A 185 2.09 3.45 13.01
C THR A 185 0.72 3.16 12.41
N LEU A 186 0.48 1.88 12.05
CA LEU A 186 -0.82 1.41 11.54
C LEU A 186 -1.94 1.69 12.53
N TYR A 187 -1.82 1.20 13.77
CA TYR A 187 -2.86 1.36 14.78
C TYR A 187 -3.15 2.84 15.08
N SER A 188 -2.11 3.66 15.26
CA SER A 188 -2.27 5.09 15.55
C SER A 188 -2.92 5.84 14.39
N ALA A 189 -2.53 5.57 13.14
CA ALA A 189 -3.10 6.24 11.98
C ALA A 189 -4.56 5.85 11.79
N VAL A 190 -4.89 4.56 11.85
CA VAL A 190 -6.27 4.07 11.71
C VAL A 190 -7.17 4.62 12.81
N ARG A 191 -6.75 4.61 14.08
CA ARG A 191 -7.55 5.19 15.17
C ARG A 191 -7.78 6.69 15.00
N SER A 192 -6.78 7.42 14.54
CA SER A 192 -6.90 8.86 14.29
C SER A 192 -7.90 9.14 13.16
N VAL A 193 -7.89 8.34 12.10
CA VAL A 193 -8.85 8.46 10.99
C VAL A 193 -10.27 8.15 11.44
N ILE A 194 -10.50 7.06 12.17
CA ILE A 194 -11.83 6.70 12.65
C ILE A 194 -12.38 7.78 13.58
N ASN A 195 -11.56 8.33 14.47
CA ASN A 195 -11.99 9.37 15.40
C ASN A 195 -12.29 10.71 14.68
N GLU A 196 -11.46 11.10 13.71
CA GLU A 196 -11.59 12.38 13.00
C GLU A 196 -12.71 12.36 11.96
N LEU A 197 -12.87 11.23 11.26
CA LEU A 197 -13.85 11.06 10.19
C LEU A 197 -15.05 10.24 10.64
N GLN A 198 -15.37 10.20 11.93
CA GLN A 198 -16.42 9.35 12.50
C GLN A 198 -17.76 9.49 11.76
N ASP A 199 -18.12 10.70 11.33
CA ASP A 199 -19.38 10.98 10.61
C ASP A 199 -19.44 10.34 9.20
N LEU A 200 -18.28 9.98 8.63
CA LEU A 200 -18.22 9.27 7.35
C LEU A 200 -18.38 7.75 7.52
N PHE A 201 -18.17 7.19 8.71
CA PHE A 201 -18.27 5.77 8.98
C PHE A 201 -19.61 5.43 9.64
N ASP A 202 -20.27 4.38 9.19
CA ASP A 202 -21.43 3.84 9.88
C ASP A 202 -21.03 3.00 11.10
N TYR A 203 -22.00 2.72 11.97
CA TYR A 203 -21.78 1.93 13.19
C TYR A 203 -21.17 0.55 12.92
N ASN A 204 -21.59 -0.13 11.84
CA ASN A 204 -21.11 -1.48 11.54
C ASN A 204 -19.66 -1.45 11.03
N GLU A 205 -19.29 -0.44 10.25
CA GLU A 205 -17.91 -0.23 9.82
C GLU A 205 -17.00 0.03 11.02
N ILE A 206 -17.42 0.91 11.94
CA ILE A 206 -16.67 1.20 13.17
C ILE A 206 -16.53 -0.07 14.00
N ASP A 207 -17.64 -0.74 14.35
CA ASP A 207 -17.66 -1.97 15.15
C ASP A 207 -16.76 -3.06 14.57
N ARG A 208 -16.77 -3.25 13.24
CA ARG A 208 -15.85 -4.16 12.55
C ARG A 208 -14.40 -3.75 12.74
N LEU A 209 -14.06 -2.49 12.49
CA LEU A 209 -12.69 -2.00 12.59
C LEU A 209 -12.15 -2.04 14.02
N GLU A 210 -12.99 -1.81 15.03
CA GLU A 210 -12.59 -1.93 16.44
C GLU A 210 -12.31 -3.38 16.84
N LYS A 211 -13.05 -4.34 16.28
CA LYS A 211 -12.84 -5.78 16.51
C LYS A 211 -11.62 -6.32 15.77
N GLU A 212 -11.38 -5.87 14.54
CA GLU A 212 -10.33 -6.40 13.70
C GLU A 212 -8.98 -5.68 13.90
N ILE A 213 -8.94 -4.34 13.91
CA ILE A 213 -7.72 -3.55 14.16
C ILE A 213 -7.54 -3.34 15.66
N THR A 214 -7.18 -4.44 16.32
CA THR A 214 -6.92 -4.45 17.76
C THR A 214 -5.66 -3.67 18.12
N LYS A 215 -5.55 -3.32 19.39
CA LYS A 215 -4.33 -2.70 19.93
C LYS A 215 -3.18 -3.73 19.85
N PRO A 216 -2.02 -3.39 19.26
CA PRO A 216 -0.86 -4.27 19.21
C PRO A 216 -0.38 -4.72 20.60
N PRO A 217 0.38 -5.83 20.73
CA PRO A 217 1.08 -6.55 19.65
C PRO A 217 0.19 -7.51 18.85
N TYR A 218 0.52 -7.69 17.57
CA TYR A 218 -0.18 -8.65 16.70
C TYR A 218 0.43 -10.06 16.77
N PRO A 219 -0.36 -11.13 16.58
CA PRO A 219 0.16 -12.49 16.49
C PRO A 219 1.27 -12.61 15.44
N ARG A 220 2.26 -13.47 15.70
CA ARG A 220 3.40 -13.71 14.80
C ARG A 220 3.55 -15.20 14.56
N LEU A 221 3.60 -15.58 13.29
CA LEU A 221 3.89 -16.94 12.85
C LEU A 221 5.19 -16.95 12.06
N THR A 222 5.95 -18.03 12.16
CA THR A 222 6.97 -18.30 11.15
C THR A 222 6.31 -18.75 9.85
N TYR A 223 7.02 -18.63 8.72
CA TYR A 223 6.56 -19.20 7.44
C TYR A 223 6.18 -20.68 7.57
N ASN A 224 6.98 -21.47 8.31
CA ASN A 224 6.70 -22.89 8.50
C ASN A 224 5.43 -23.12 9.34
N ASP A 225 5.20 -22.31 10.38
CA ASP A 225 3.96 -22.37 11.16
C ASP A 225 2.76 -21.99 10.29
N ALA A 226 2.91 -20.99 9.42
CA ALA A 226 1.88 -20.59 8.46
C ALA A 226 1.52 -21.74 7.50
N LEU A 227 2.52 -22.45 6.96
CA LEU A 227 2.29 -23.65 6.14
C LEU A 227 1.57 -24.75 6.92
N HIS A 228 1.94 -24.96 8.18
CA HIS A 228 1.30 -25.95 9.04
C HIS A 228 -0.17 -25.61 9.31
N GLU A 229 -0.48 -24.34 9.58
CA GLU A 229 -1.85 -23.87 9.77
C GLU A 229 -2.69 -23.98 8.49
N LEU A 230 -2.12 -23.63 7.33
CA LEU A 230 -2.78 -23.79 6.04
C LEU A 230 -3.10 -25.27 5.75
N SER A 231 -2.18 -26.18 6.07
CA SER A 231 -2.39 -27.60 5.89
C SER A 231 -3.56 -28.13 6.72
N LYS A 232 -3.73 -27.66 7.97
CA LYS A 232 -4.90 -27.98 8.80
C LYS A 232 -6.21 -27.48 8.20
N MET A 233 -6.16 -26.40 7.41
CA MET A 233 -7.31 -25.83 6.69
C MET A 233 -7.52 -26.48 5.31
N GLY A 234 -6.76 -27.53 4.97
CA GLY A 234 -6.84 -28.22 3.68
C GLY A 234 -6.18 -27.47 2.52
N VAL A 235 -5.39 -26.43 2.80
CA VAL A 235 -4.66 -25.64 1.80
C VAL A 235 -3.20 -26.06 1.81
N TYR A 236 -2.72 -26.55 0.68
CA TYR A 236 -1.32 -26.96 0.51
C TYR A 236 -0.58 -25.92 -0.33
N VAL A 237 0.40 -25.27 0.30
CA VAL A 237 1.35 -24.38 -0.37
C VAL A 237 2.70 -25.08 -0.42
N LYS A 238 3.35 -25.05 -1.59
CA LYS A 238 4.65 -25.67 -1.76
C LYS A 238 5.70 -24.90 -0.98
N HIS A 239 6.51 -25.61 -0.20
CA HIS A 239 7.61 -25.01 0.56
C HIS A 239 8.65 -24.38 -0.37
N GLY A 240 9.21 -23.24 0.04
CA GLY A 240 10.19 -22.48 -0.72
C GLY A 240 9.60 -21.41 -1.64
N GLU A 241 8.27 -21.34 -1.73
CA GLU A 241 7.52 -20.36 -2.51
C GLU A 241 6.83 -19.32 -1.61
N GLU A 242 6.46 -18.19 -2.18
CA GLU A 242 5.62 -17.18 -1.54
C GLU A 242 4.24 -17.75 -1.18
N LEU A 243 3.60 -17.16 -0.16
CA LEU A 243 2.22 -17.51 0.17
C LEU A 243 1.28 -16.91 -0.89
N PRO A 244 0.43 -17.72 -1.55
CA PRO A 244 -0.59 -17.18 -2.44
C PRO A 244 -1.58 -16.31 -1.68
N PHE A 245 -2.12 -15.28 -2.32
CA PHE A 245 -3.07 -14.36 -1.69
C PHE A 245 -4.22 -15.04 -0.94
N LYS A 246 -4.82 -16.10 -1.52
CA LYS A 246 -5.90 -16.85 -0.85
C LYS A 246 -5.43 -17.47 0.46
N ALA A 247 -4.19 -17.95 0.52
CA ALA A 247 -3.60 -18.50 1.72
C ALA A 247 -3.32 -17.41 2.77
N GLU A 248 -2.80 -16.25 2.33
CA GLU A 248 -2.62 -15.08 3.20
C GLU A 248 -3.94 -14.67 3.87
N ALA A 249 -4.98 -14.49 3.06
CA ALA A 249 -6.32 -14.13 3.52
C ALA A 249 -6.88 -15.13 4.53
N LEU A 250 -6.80 -16.43 4.22
CA LEU A 250 -7.29 -17.49 5.12
C LEU A 250 -6.58 -17.51 6.47
N ILE A 251 -5.25 -17.29 6.50
CA ILE A 251 -4.52 -17.19 7.76
C ILE A 251 -5.02 -15.99 8.56
N ALA A 252 -5.10 -14.81 7.96
CA ALA A 252 -5.53 -13.61 8.67
C ALA A 252 -6.98 -13.73 9.19
N ASP A 253 -7.88 -14.29 8.38
CA ASP A 253 -9.29 -14.53 8.75
C ASP A 253 -9.41 -15.44 9.97
N LYS A 254 -8.54 -16.46 10.09
CA LYS A 254 -8.50 -17.33 11.28
C LYS A 254 -8.23 -16.56 12.57
N TYR A 255 -7.37 -15.54 12.51
CA TYR A 255 -7.02 -14.72 13.68
C TYR A 255 -7.99 -13.56 13.92
N GLY A 256 -8.80 -13.19 12.92
CA GLY A 256 -9.74 -12.07 13.00
C GLY A 256 -9.09 -10.70 13.27
N SER A 257 -7.76 -10.61 13.12
CA SER A 257 -6.95 -9.42 13.41
C SER A 257 -5.68 -9.45 12.56
N PRO A 258 -4.94 -8.33 12.43
CA PRO A 258 -3.68 -8.32 11.72
C PRO A 258 -2.72 -9.38 12.26
N VAL A 259 -2.01 -10.08 11.37
CA VAL A 259 -1.09 -11.16 11.74
C VAL A 259 0.20 -11.07 10.95
N TRP A 260 1.33 -11.22 11.64
CA TRP A 260 2.63 -11.26 11.00
C TRP A 260 2.98 -12.67 10.56
N ILE A 261 3.42 -12.82 9.31
CA ILE A 261 4.18 -13.97 8.86
C ILE A 261 5.64 -13.55 8.76
N THR A 262 6.54 -14.30 9.36
CA THR A 262 7.96 -13.96 9.49
C THR A 262 8.86 -15.06 8.97
N GLY A 263 10.05 -14.70 8.50
CA GLY A 263 11.07 -15.65 8.10
C GLY A 263 10.69 -16.45 6.86
N PHE A 264 10.53 -15.78 5.72
CA PHE A 264 10.30 -16.44 4.45
C PHE A 264 11.60 -17.07 3.92
N PRO A 265 11.53 -18.15 3.13
CA PRO A 265 12.70 -18.75 2.50
C PRO A 265 13.46 -17.75 1.62
N VAL A 266 14.79 -17.86 1.58
CA VAL A 266 15.66 -16.99 0.76
C VAL A 266 15.27 -17.02 -0.72
N THR A 267 14.76 -18.16 -1.21
CA THR A 267 14.32 -18.36 -2.60
C THR A 267 13.05 -17.60 -2.97
N ALA A 268 12.25 -17.18 -1.99
CA ALA A 268 10.94 -16.56 -2.22
C ALA A 268 11.00 -15.02 -2.31
N ARG A 269 12.12 -14.39 -1.95
CA ARG A 269 12.16 -12.96 -1.61
C ARG A 269 13.26 -12.18 -2.36
N GLY A 270 13.19 -10.86 -2.25
CA GLY A 270 14.14 -9.93 -2.88
C GLY A 270 15.59 -10.10 -2.40
N PHE A 271 16.56 -9.74 -3.26
CA PHE A 271 18.00 -9.89 -2.98
C PHE A 271 18.48 -9.13 -1.74
N TYR A 272 17.75 -8.08 -1.36
CA TYR A 272 18.10 -7.14 -0.31
C TYR A 272 17.72 -7.61 1.09
N TYR A 273 17.05 -8.75 1.26
CA TYR A 273 16.79 -9.27 2.61
C TYR A 273 18.02 -9.96 3.17
N ILE A 274 18.34 -9.70 4.44
CA ILE A 274 19.41 -10.43 5.14
C ILE A 274 18.92 -11.83 5.51
N GLU A 275 19.79 -12.82 5.33
CA GLU A 275 19.53 -14.19 5.78
C GLU A 275 19.67 -14.26 7.30
N ASN A 276 18.77 -14.99 7.95
CA ASN A 276 18.77 -15.18 9.39
C ASN A 276 19.95 -16.07 9.80
N PRO A 277 20.89 -15.58 10.63
CA PRO A 277 22.05 -16.36 11.04
C PRO A 277 21.71 -17.56 11.94
N GLU A 278 20.59 -17.51 12.67
CA GLU A 278 20.10 -18.58 13.55
C GLU A 278 19.30 -19.65 12.78
N HIS A 279 18.76 -19.27 11.61
CA HIS A 279 17.95 -20.14 10.75
C HIS A 279 18.38 -20.04 9.28
N PRO A 280 19.50 -20.68 8.89
CA PRO A 280 19.98 -20.68 7.51
C PRO A 280 18.91 -21.11 6.51
N GLY A 281 18.87 -20.47 5.35
CA GLY A 281 17.85 -20.65 4.31
C GLY A 281 16.59 -19.79 4.48
N TYR A 282 16.45 -19.05 5.57
CA TYR A 282 15.35 -18.12 5.83
C TYR A 282 15.85 -16.69 5.97
N ASN A 283 15.04 -15.70 5.60
CA ASN A 283 15.36 -14.29 5.77
C ASN A 283 14.95 -13.74 7.14
N GLU A 284 15.49 -12.60 7.54
CA GLU A 284 14.90 -11.75 8.59
C GLU A 284 13.88 -10.78 7.99
N ASP A 285 12.76 -11.32 7.53
CA ASP A 285 11.71 -10.56 6.86
C ASP A 285 10.32 -10.91 7.37
N TYR A 286 9.33 -10.14 6.91
CA TYR A 286 7.98 -10.23 7.43
C TYR A 286 6.92 -9.59 6.51
N ASN A 287 5.73 -10.18 6.54
CA ASN A 287 4.50 -9.64 5.95
C ASN A 287 3.44 -9.44 7.03
N LEU A 288 2.75 -8.29 7.05
CA LEU A 288 1.53 -8.10 7.85
C LEU A 288 0.32 -8.40 6.96
N LEU A 289 -0.50 -9.34 7.41
CA LEU A 289 -1.72 -9.73 6.73
C LEU A 289 -2.92 -9.13 7.46
N LEU A 290 -3.90 -8.62 6.71
CA LEU A 290 -5.17 -8.11 7.21
C LEU A 290 -6.28 -9.15 7.03
N PRO A 291 -7.21 -9.26 8.00
CA PRO A 291 -8.33 -10.20 7.93
C PRO A 291 -9.40 -9.74 6.94
N SER A 292 -10.53 -10.43 6.94
CA SER A 292 -11.68 -10.20 6.08
C SER A 292 -11.32 -10.27 4.60
N GLY A 293 -10.50 -11.26 4.23
CA GLY A 293 -10.15 -11.52 2.83
C GLY A 293 -9.14 -10.53 2.21
N HIS A 294 -8.40 -9.75 3.01
CA HIS A 294 -7.54 -8.67 2.49
C HIS A 294 -6.06 -9.05 2.31
N GLY A 295 -5.50 -9.92 3.14
CA GLY A 295 -4.12 -10.41 3.00
C GLY A 295 -3.08 -9.30 3.20
N GLU A 296 -1.94 -9.38 2.51
CA GLU A 296 -0.77 -8.52 2.74
C GLU A 296 -1.04 -7.01 2.59
N VAL A 297 -0.73 -6.24 3.64
CA VAL A 297 -0.73 -4.75 3.63
C VAL A 297 0.65 -4.13 3.88
N ILE A 298 1.53 -4.85 4.59
CA ILE A 298 2.93 -4.45 4.82
C ILE A 298 3.84 -5.59 4.42
N ASP A 299 4.90 -5.28 3.68
CA ASP A 299 6.06 -6.16 3.42
C ASP A 299 7.32 -5.45 3.93
N GLY A 300 8.20 -6.16 4.62
CA GLY A 300 9.40 -5.59 5.20
C GLY A 300 10.40 -6.62 5.70
N GLY A 301 11.49 -6.13 6.29
CA GLY A 301 12.57 -6.96 6.79
C GLY A 301 13.87 -6.18 7.01
N CYS A 302 14.86 -6.89 7.51
CA CYS A 302 16.23 -6.40 7.67
C CYS A 302 17.02 -6.59 6.38
N ARG A 303 17.93 -5.64 6.11
CA ARG A 303 18.57 -5.51 4.80
C ARG A 303 19.94 -6.14 4.77
N GLU A 304 20.24 -6.84 3.69
CA GLU A 304 21.59 -7.22 3.34
C GLU A 304 22.37 -5.97 2.93
N TYR A 305 23.60 -5.86 3.43
CA TYR A 305 24.48 -4.70 3.23
C TYR A 305 25.90 -5.13 2.82
N ARG A 306 26.21 -6.43 2.91
CA ARG A 306 27.51 -7.00 2.56
C ARG A 306 27.59 -7.20 1.05
N TYR A 307 28.65 -6.66 0.45
CA TYR A 307 28.84 -6.64 -1.00
C TYR A 307 28.75 -8.04 -1.62
N GLU A 308 29.45 -9.02 -1.06
CA GLU A 308 29.53 -10.38 -1.59
C GLU A 308 28.17 -11.07 -1.62
N ASN A 309 27.34 -10.83 -0.60
CA ASN A 309 26.00 -11.41 -0.55
C ASN A 309 25.04 -10.70 -1.50
N LEU A 310 25.10 -9.37 -1.59
CA LEU A 310 24.28 -8.60 -2.53
C LEU A 310 24.60 -9.01 -3.97
N SER A 311 25.88 -9.04 -4.35
CA SER A 311 26.30 -9.39 -5.71
C SER A 311 25.91 -10.82 -6.06
N ARG A 312 26.14 -11.78 -5.15
CA ARG A 312 25.71 -13.17 -5.33
C ARG A 312 24.20 -13.29 -5.53
N LYS A 313 23.39 -12.66 -4.67
CA LYS A 313 21.92 -12.73 -4.78
C LYS A 313 21.40 -12.07 -6.07
N ILE A 314 21.96 -10.94 -6.49
CA ILE A 314 21.56 -10.28 -7.76
C ILE A 314 21.89 -11.16 -8.96
N ALA A 315 23.11 -11.71 -9.02
CA ALA A 315 23.58 -12.49 -10.16
C ALA A 315 22.96 -13.90 -10.24
N GLU A 316 22.89 -14.62 -9.11
CA GLU A 316 22.51 -16.04 -9.10
C GLU A 316 21.00 -16.25 -8.92
N ILE A 317 20.36 -15.47 -8.03
CA ILE A 317 18.93 -15.63 -7.70
C ILE A 317 18.08 -14.83 -8.68
N HIS A 318 18.39 -13.53 -8.83
CA HIS A 318 17.59 -12.62 -9.66
C HIS A 318 18.03 -12.56 -11.13
N ARG A 319 19.22 -13.11 -11.44
CA ARG A 319 19.78 -13.20 -12.80
C ARG A 319 19.82 -11.85 -13.52
N GLU A 320 20.13 -10.79 -12.79
CA GLU A 320 20.27 -9.44 -13.34
C GLU A 320 21.75 -9.03 -13.47
N PRO A 321 22.10 -8.22 -14.47
CA PRO A 321 23.46 -7.72 -14.65
C PRO A 321 23.86 -6.80 -13.48
N LEU A 322 25.01 -7.08 -12.88
CA LEU A 322 25.51 -6.34 -11.70
C LEU A 322 25.80 -4.87 -12.01
N GLU A 323 26.13 -4.55 -13.26
CA GLU A 323 26.46 -3.20 -13.72
C GLU A 323 25.31 -2.22 -13.47
N LYS A 324 24.06 -2.68 -13.58
CA LYS A 324 22.85 -1.90 -13.26
C LYS A 324 22.79 -1.44 -11.81
N TYR A 325 23.41 -2.19 -10.91
CA TYR A 325 23.41 -1.93 -9.46
C TYR A 325 24.75 -1.43 -8.98
N SER A 326 25.70 -1.16 -9.89
CA SER A 326 27.08 -0.78 -9.59
C SER A 326 27.18 0.39 -8.62
N TRP A 327 26.32 1.41 -8.75
CA TRP A 327 26.30 2.55 -7.83
C TRP A 327 26.03 2.11 -6.38
N PHE A 328 25.06 1.22 -6.16
CA PHE A 328 24.68 0.71 -4.84
C PHE A 328 25.69 -0.32 -4.33
N LEU A 329 26.14 -1.24 -5.20
CA LEU A 329 27.17 -2.22 -4.88
C LEU A 329 28.51 -1.56 -4.53
N ASN A 330 28.88 -0.45 -5.18
CA ASN A 330 30.08 0.32 -4.84
C ASN A 330 29.97 0.97 -3.45
N LEU A 331 28.77 1.37 -3.01
CA LEU A 331 28.56 1.88 -1.66
C LEU A 331 28.70 0.75 -0.63
N ALA A 332 28.12 -0.43 -0.91
CA ALA A 332 28.28 -1.61 -0.07
C ALA A 332 29.75 -2.05 0.03
N LEU A 333 30.47 -2.08 -1.10
CA LEU A 333 31.89 -2.42 -1.18
C LEU A 333 32.77 -1.48 -0.33
N LYS A 334 32.41 -0.20 -0.25
CA LYS A 334 33.09 0.80 0.57
C LYS A 334 32.63 0.81 2.03
N GLY A 335 31.72 -0.07 2.44
CA GLY A 335 31.17 -0.12 3.79
C GLY A 335 30.28 1.09 4.14
N LEU A 336 29.73 1.79 3.14
CA LEU A 336 28.91 2.98 3.34
C LEU A 336 27.43 2.66 3.58
N ILE A 337 27.01 1.43 3.32
CA ILE A 337 25.66 0.94 3.61
C ILE A 337 25.66 0.27 4.98
N ARG A 338 24.81 0.76 5.90
CA ARG A 338 24.66 0.23 7.26
C ARG A 338 23.62 -0.90 7.31
N PRO A 339 23.67 -1.76 8.35
CA PRO A 339 22.56 -2.67 8.66
C PRO A 339 21.31 -1.85 8.97
N THR A 340 20.22 -2.08 8.23
CA THR A 340 18.94 -1.41 8.43
C THR A 340 17.81 -2.44 8.46
N CYS A 341 16.67 -2.06 9.05
CA CYS A 341 15.41 -2.78 8.86
C CYS A 341 14.31 -1.78 8.55
N GLY A 342 13.31 -2.22 7.79
CA GLY A 342 12.23 -1.34 7.36
C GLY A 342 11.04 -2.10 6.82
N TRP A 343 10.09 -1.35 6.28
CA TRP A 343 8.83 -1.88 5.76
C TRP A 343 8.19 -0.90 4.79
N GLY A 344 7.36 -1.40 3.88
CA GLY A 344 6.51 -0.60 3.01
C GLY A 344 5.05 -0.91 3.26
N LEU A 345 4.25 0.10 3.60
CA LEU A 345 2.81 -0.03 3.80
C LEU A 345 2.07 0.38 2.53
N GLY A 346 1.29 -0.53 1.93
CA GLY A 346 0.46 -0.26 0.76
C GLY A 346 -0.79 0.54 1.12
N LEU A 347 -0.82 1.83 0.80
CA LEU A 347 -1.86 2.75 1.28
C LEU A 347 -3.24 2.41 0.69
N GLU A 348 -3.31 2.14 -0.61
CA GLU A 348 -4.54 1.75 -1.30
C GLU A 348 -5.09 0.43 -0.76
N ARG A 349 -4.22 -0.53 -0.41
CA ARG A 349 -4.65 -1.77 0.24
C ARG A 349 -5.22 -1.52 1.63
N LEU A 350 -4.62 -0.62 2.40
CA LEU A 350 -5.16 -0.22 3.70
C LEU A 350 -6.51 0.49 3.56
N VAL A 351 -6.66 1.43 2.62
CA VAL A 351 -7.95 2.11 2.36
C VAL A 351 -9.01 1.11 1.92
N LYS A 352 -8.67 0.19 1.01
CA LYS A 352 -9.56 -0.91 0.58
C LYS A 352 -10.07 -1.69 1.79
N TYR A 353 -9.16 -2.04 2.70
CA TYR A 353 -9.50 -2.76 3.92
C TYR A 353 -10.39 -1.96 4.88
N LEU A 354 -10.06 -0.70 5.16
CA LEU A 354 -10.83 0.12 6.11
C LEU A 354 -12.29 0.31 5.64
N LEU A 355 -12.46 0.49 4.34
CA LEU A 355 -13.75 0.73 3.71
C LEU A 355 -14.43 -0.54 3.17
N ASN A 356 -13.82 -1.72 3.40
CA ASN A 356 -14.28 -3.00 2.89
C ASN A 356 -14.63 -2.98 1.39
N LEU A 357 -13.81 -2.29 0.59
CA LEU A 357 -14.06 -2.10 -0.83
C LEU A 357 -13.79 -3.41 -1.58
N LYS A 358 -14.67 -3.74 -2.54
CA LYS A 358 -14.53 -4.95 -3.38
C LYS A 358 -13.27 -4.92 -4.25
N HIS A 359 -12.88 -3.74 -4.71
CA HIS A 359 -11.73 -3.55 -5.60
C HIS A 359 -10.86 -2.37 -5.14
N ILE A 360 -9.55 -2.51 -5.28
CA ILE A 360 -8.57 -1.45 -4.97
C ILE A 360 -8.73 -0.21 -5.87
N ALA A 361 -9.39 -0.33 -7.02
CA ALA A 361 -9.61 0.80 -7.94
C ALA A 361 -10.43 1.93 -7.31
N TYR A 362 -11.36 1.59 -6.41
CA TYR A 362 -12.23 2.56 -5.72
C TYR A 362 -11.52 3.31 -4.58
N THR A 363 -10.22 3.06 -4.36
CA THR A 363 -9.45 3.66 -3.25
C THR A 363 -8.71 4.93 -3.66
N THR A 364 -8.61 5.18 -4.97
CA THR A 364 -7.83 6.28 -5.54
C THR A 364 -8.70 7.04 -6.55
N PRO A 365 -8.55 8.37 -6.63
CA PRO A 365 -9.27 9.16 -7.62
C PRO A 365 -8.82 8.88 -9.06
N HIS A 366 -7.65 8.28 -9.28
CA HIS A 366 -7.08 8.03 -10.62
C HIS A 366 -6.55 6.60 -10.73
N PRO A 367 -7.43 5.59 -10.78
CA PRO A 367 -7.01 4.20 -10.83
C PRO A 367 -6.26 3.87 -12.13
N ARG A 368 -5.21 3.04 -12.02
CA ARG A 368 -4.49 2.47 -13.16
C ARG A 368 -4.51 0.96 -13.04
N LEU A 369 -5.46 0.31 -13.72
CA LEU A 369 -5.57 -1.14 -13.72
C LEU A 369 -4.57 -1.79 -14.69
N PRO A 370 -4.06 -2.99 -14.37
CA PRO A 370 -3.24 -3.79 -15.28
C PRO A 370 -3.91 -3.96 -16.65
N GLY A 371 -3.19 -3.68 -17.73
CA GLY A 371 -3.68 -3.89 -19.11
C GLY A 371 -4.77 -2.93 -19.60
N ILE A 372 -5.26 -2.00 -18.78
CA ILE A 372 -6.30 -1.04 -19.18
C ILE A 372 -5.66 0.28 -19.61
N ILE A 373 -5.96 0.70 -20.83
CA ILE A 373 -5.52 1.99 -21.38
C ILE A 373 -6.72 2.94 -21.33
N GLY A 374 -6.59 4.03 -20.58
CA GLY A 374 -7.67 4.96 -20.32
C GLY A 374 -7.22 6.21 -19.55
N PRO A 375 -8.14 7.15 -19.29
CA PRO A 375 -7.86 8.40 -18.57
C PRO A 375 -7.35 8.16 -17.15
#